data_AF-A0A5B9E6F6-F1
#
_entry.id   AF-A0A5B9E6F6-F1
#
_cell.length_a   1.000
_cell.length_b   1.000
_cell.length_c   1.000
_cell.angle_alpha   90.00
_cell.angle_beta   90.00
_cell.angle_gamma   90.00
#
_symmetry.space_group_name_H-M   'P 1'
#
loop_
_entity.id
_entity.type
_entity.pdbx_description
1 polymer ?
#
loop_
_entity_poly.entity_id
_entity_poly.type
_entity_poly.pdbx_seq_one_letter_code
_entity_poly.pdbx_strand_id
1 'polypeptide(L)'
;MPATDLRPTPEAEIIFKKWIAHLNDEFTRHEGYERRAEIVRDELHQIVLGRPHGGRLNSTLVTELPMNVLIESLDPRNLTFEAELLPEVDAARFYPRKPLLFFWEAFDRSPLGLNHWLGKRFRCMLARHIFASAGKGLELCSGIRMTFGYNITAEENTLIRRGVVLDDRQPITLRGEITAK
;
A
#
# COMPACT_ATOMS: atom_id res chain seq x y z
N MET A 1 26.32 20.54 8.55
CA MET A 1 25.86 19.62 9.62
C MET A 1 26.25 18.22 9.19
N PRO A 2 26.96 17.42 10.00
CA PRO A 2 27.27 16.04 9.62
C PRO A 2 25.95 15.27 9.49
N ALA A 3 25.89 14.31 8.57
CA ALA A 3 24.70 13.49 8.35
C ALA A 3 24.34 12.75 9.64
N THR A 4 23.42 13.32 10.42
CA THR A 4 22.81 12.68 11.58
C THR A 4 22.23 11.37 11.10
N ASP A 5 22.54 10.25 11.77
CA ASP A 5 21.92 8.96 11.47
C ASP A 5 20.40 9.14 11.51
N LEU A 6 19.76 9.18 10.33
CA LEU A 6 18.35 9.53 10.15
C LEU A 6 17.47 8.34 10.54
N ARG A 7 17.58 7.92 11.80
CA ARG A 7 16.84 6.82 12.40
C ARG A 7 15.81 7.31 13.38
N PRO A 8 14.66 6.61 13.51
CA PRO A 8 13.75 6.82 14.61
C PRO A 8 14.39 6.40 15.94
N THR A 9 13.71 6.65 17.06
CA THR A 9 14.17 6.12 18.35
C THR A 9 14.21 4.58 18.32
N PRO A 10 15.05 3.93 19.14
CA PRO A 10 15.15 2.47 19.17
C PRO A 10 13.80 1.77 19.39
N GLU A 11 12.93 2.32 20.24
CA GLU A 11 11.61 1.77 20.54
C GLU A 11 10.71 1.81 19.30
N ALA A 12 10.67 2.96 18.62
CA ALA A 12 9.91 3.12 17.39
C ALA A 12 10.45 2.23 16.26
N GLU A 13 11.78 2.10 16.13
CA GLU A 13 12.41 1.21 15.14
C GLU A 13 11.96 -0.25 15.34
N ILE A 14 11.93 -0.74 16.58
CA ILE A 14 11.49 -2.09 16.91
C ILE A 14 10.02 -2.30 16.53
N ILE A 15 9.15 -1.37 16.90
CA ILE A 15 7.70 -1.44 16.61
C ILE A 15 7.47 -1.45 15.10
N PHE A 16 8.07 -0.52 14.36
CA PHE A 16 7.92 -0.41 12.91
C PHE A 16 8.39 -1.67 12.19
N LYS A 17 9.55 -2.22 12.56
CA LYS A 17 10.06 -3.46 11.96
C LYS A 17 9.16 -4.64 12.26
N LYS A 18 8.69 -4.78 13.51
CA LYS A 18 7.80 -5.87 13.92
C LYS A 18 6.49 -5.83 13.15
N TRP A 19 5.89 -4.65 13.00
CA TRP A 19 4.66 -4.47 12.23
C TRP A 19 4.84 -4.80 10.74
N ILE A 20 5.91 -4.30 10.10
CA ILE A 20 6.18 -4.61 8.69
C ILE A 20 6.45 -6.11 8.49
N ALA A 21 7.20 -6.75 9.39
CA ALA A 21 7.47 -8.18 9.32
C ALA A 21 6.17 -8.99 9.45
N HIS A 22 5.31 -8.62 10.40
CA HIS A 22 4.00 -9.25 10.56
C HIS A 22 3.14 -9.16 9.29
N LEU A 23 3.02 -7.96 8.71
CA LEU A 23 2.26 -7.78 7.46
C LEU A 23 2.86 -8.57 6.31
N ASN A 24 4.18 -8.59 6.20
CA ASN A 24 4.86 -9.37 5.17
C ASN A 24 4.51 -10.86 5.29
N ASP A 25 4.56 -11.42 6.50
CA ASP A 25 4.24 -12.82 6.75
C ASP A 25 2.76 -13.13 6.44
N GLU A 26 1.83 -12.23 6.81
CA GLU A 26 0.41 -12.38 6.48
C GLU A 26 0.17 -12.36 4.96
N PHE A 27 0.78 -11.42 4.22
CA PHE A 27 0.61 -11.32 2.77
C PHE A 27 1.33 -12.42 1.98
N THR A 28 2.40 -13.01 2.52
CA THR A 28 3.03 -14.23 2.01
C THR A 28 2.15 -15.45 2.26
N ARG A 29 1.53 -15.57 3.45
CA ARG A 29 0.65 -16.71 3.76
C ARG A 29 -0.67 -16.65 2.98
N HIS A 30 -1.15 -15.46 2.68
CA HIS A 30 -2.47 -15.23 2.10
C HIS A 30 -2.39 -14.41 0.81
N GLU A 31 -2.44 -15.09 -0.33
CA GLU A 31 -2.45 -14.45 -1.65
C GLU A 31 -3.86 -14.16 -2.19
N GLY A 32 -4.89 -14.77 -1.59
CA GLY A 32 -6.28 -14.59 -2.01
C GLY A 32 -6.82 -13.19 -1.70
N TYR A 33 -7.67 -12.70 -2.61
CA TYR A 33 -8.32 -11.39 -2.52
C TYR A 33 -9.05 -11.15 -1.19
N GLU A 34 -9.97 -12.05 -0.81
CA GLU A 34 -10.81 -11.88 0.38
C GLU A 34 -9.97 -11.70 1.65
N ARG A 35 -8.99 -12.58 1.86
CA ARG A 35 -8.18 -12.53 3.07
C ARG A 35 -7.29 -11.30 3.12
N ARG A 36 -6.71 -10.89 1.99
CA ARG A 36 -5.95 -9.64 1.90
C ARG A 36 -6.84 -8.42 2.16
N ALA A 37 -8.08 -8.44 1.68
CA ALA A 37 -9.03 -7.36 1.91
C ALA A 37 -9.37 -7.21 3.40
N GLU A 38 -9.62 -8.32 4.11
CA GLU A 38 -9.85 -8.31 5.56
C GLU A 38 -8.67 -7.72 6.34
N ILE A 39 -7.44 -8.19 6.05
CA ILE A 39 -6.22 -7.69 6.71
C ILE A 39 -6.09 -6.19 6.49
N VAL A 40 -6.20 -5.73 5.23
CA VAL A 40 -6.05 -4.31 4.90
C VAL A 40 -7.13 -3.46 5.56
N ARG A 41 -8.39 -3.92 5.56
CA ARG A 41 -9.50 -3.22 6.24
C ARG A 41 -9.20 -3.06 7.74
N ASP A 42 -8.79 -4.13 8.40
CA ASP A 42 -8.56 -4.14 9.85
C ASP A 42 -7.36 -3.26 10.25
N GLU A 43 -6.31 -3.23 9.42
CA GLU A 43 -5.17 -2.31 9.57
C GLU A 43 -5.59 -0.85 9.37
N LEU A 44 -6.37 -0.56 8.32
CA LEU A 44 -6.83 0.80 8.05
C LEU A 44 -7.79 1.32 9.12
N HIS A 45 -8.59 0.45 9.75
CA HIS A 45 -9.39 0.83 10.92
C HIS A 45 -8.51 1.33 12.06
N GLN A 46 -7.42 0.63 12.35
CA GLN A 46 -6.50 1.03 13.42
C GLN A 46 -5.69 2.28 13.04
N ILE A 47 -5.27 2.40 11.79
CA ILE A 47 -4.47 3.54 11.30
C ILE A 47 -5.31 4.83 11.20
N VAL A 48 -6.52 4.74 10.64
CA VAL A 48 -7.36 5.90 10.32
C VAL A 48 -8.29 6.26 11.47
N LEU A 49 -8.88 5.27 12.14
CA LEU A 49 -9.89 5.49 13.19
C LEU A 49 -9.35 5.24 14.61
N GLY A 50 -8.13 4.71 14.76
CA GLY A 50 -7.53 4.45 16.06
C GLY A 50 -8.20 3.31 16.84
N ARG A 51 -8.92 2.41 16.17
CA ARG A 51 -9.63 1.29 16.80
C ARG A 51 -9.69 0.06 15.90
N PRO A 52 -9.82 -1.17 16.46
CA PRO A 52 -10.07 -2.36 15.67
C PRO A 52 -11.36 -2.27 14.86
N HIS A 53 -11.40 -2.95 13.71
CA HIS A 53 -12.65 -3.15 12.98
C HIS A 53 -13.62 -4.01 13.81
N GLY A 54 -14.90 -3.64 13.80
CA GLY A 54 -15.95 -4.35 14.52
C GLY A 54 -17.07 -3.43 15.02
N GLY A 55 -18.12 -4.03 15.55
CA GLY A 55 -19.33 -3.33 15.96
C GLY A 55 -20.39 -3.27 14.85
N ARG A 56 -21.64 -3.04 15.24
CA ARG A 56 -22.77 -2.93 14.29
C ARG A 56 -22.94 -1.47 13.89
N LEU A 57 -22.88 -1.18 12.60
CA LEU A 57 -23.23 0.14 12.08
C LEU A 57 -24.74 0.36 12.17
N ASN A 58 -25.16 1.53 12.65
CA ASN A 58 -26.55 1.94 12.59
C ASN A 58 -26.80 2.68 11.27
N SER A 59 -27.25 1.95 10.25
CA SER A 59 -27.53 2.52 8.93
C SER A 59 -28.82 3.36 8.88
N THR A 60 -29.66 3.32 9.92
CA THR A 60 -30.93 4.07 9.98
C THR A 60 -30.78 5.48 10.54
N LEU A 61 -29.70 5.74 11.27
CA LEU A 61 -29.46 7.04 11.89
C LEU A 61 -28.69 7.96 10.94
N VAL A 62 -29.40 8.90 10.31
CA VAL A 62 -28.84 9.81 9.29
C VAL A 62 -27.61 10.58 9.78
N THR A 63 -27.57 10.93 11.06
CA THR A 63 -26.43 11.66 11.66
C THR A 63 -25.15 10.83 11.74
N GLU A 64 -25.23 9.50 11.66
CA GLU A 64 -24.07 8.59 11.66
C GLU A 64 -23.64 8.18 10.25
N LEU A 65 -24.42 8.50 9.21
CA LEU A 65 -24.11 8.11 7.84
C LEU A 65 -22.72 8.54 7.36
N PRO A 66 -22.20 9.76 7.65
CA PRO A 66 -20.85 10.12 7.24
C PRO A 66 -19.78 9.19 7.83
N MET A 67 -19.95 8.78 9.09
CA MET A 67 -19.04 7.83 9.74
C MET A 67 -19.19 6.42 9.17
N ASN A 68 -20.41 5.98 8.88
CA ASN A 68 -20.66 4.69 8.25
C ASN A 68 -20.04 4.63 6.84
N VAL A 69 -20.19 5.69 6.05
CA VAL A 69 -19.57 5.83 4.73
C VAL A 69 -18.04 5.72 4.84
N LEU A 70 -17.43 6.40 5.81
CA LEU A 70 -15.99 6.28 6.05
C LEU A 70 -15.59 4.85 6.38
N ILE A 71 -16.27 4.21 7.34
CA ILE A 71 -15.98 2.83 7.78
C ILE A 71 -16.07 1.85 6.60
N GLU A 72 -17.15 1.90 5.83
CA GLU A 72 -17.33 1.04 4.66
C GLU A 72 -16.29 1.33 3.58
N SER A 73 -15.83 2.58 3.44
CA SER A 73 -14.79 2.96 2.47
C SER A 73 -13.39 2.45 2.84
N LEU A 74 -13.17 1.96 4.07
CA LEU A 74 -11.91 1.36 4.48
C LEU A 74 -11.80 -0.12 4.07
N ASP A 75 -12.89 -0.74 3.60
CA ASP A 75 -12.87 -2.12 3.08
C ASP A 75 -12.53 -2.13 1.58
N PRO A 76 -11.43 -2.77 1.15
CA PRO A 76 -11.07 -2.85 -0.26
C PRO A 76 -12.15 -3.47 -1.16
N ARG A 77 -13.07 -4.24 -0.60
CA ARG A 77 -14.18 -4.88 -1.33
C ARG A 77 -15.27 -3.89 -1.75
N ASN A 78 -15.35 -2.75 -1.08
CA ASN A 78 -16.32 -1.71 -1.38
C ASN A 78 -15.78 -0.65 -2.37
N LEU A 79 -14.53 -0.80 -2.83
CA LEU A 79 -13.88 0.17 -3.71
C LEU A 79 -13.91 -0.28 -5.16
N THR A 80 -13.99 0.69 -6.06
CA THR A 80 -13.75 0.50 -7.49
C THR A 80 -12.50 1.27 -7.88
N PHE A 81 -11.49 0.57 -8.38
CA PHE A 81 -10.32 1.18 -8.99
C PHE A 81 -10.60 1.51 -10.46
N GLU A 82 -10.07 2.62 -10.94
CA GLU A 82 -10.12 2.97 -12.37
C GLU A 82 -9.55 1.84 -13.25
N ALA A 83 -8.54 1.13 -12.74
CA ALA A 83 -7.94 -0.04 -13.37
C ALA A 83 -8.95 -1.15 -13.71
N GLU A 84 -10.03 -1.32 -12.94
CA GLU A 84 -11.07 -2.34 -13.20
C GLU A 84 -11.92 -2.01 -14.43
N LEU A 85 -11.89 -0.76 -14.89
CA LEU A 85 -12.61 -0.29 -16.07
C LEU A 85 -11.76 -0.37 -17.35
N LEU A 86 -10.46 -0.69 -17.22
CA LEU A 86 -9.55 -0.75 -18.34
C LEU A 86 -9.68 -2.09 -19.08
N PRO A 87 -9.75 -2.10 -20.43
CA PRO A 87 -9.85 -3.34 -21.20
C PRO A 87 -8.62 -4.24 -21.08
N GLU A 88 -7.46 -3.67 -20.72
CA GLU A 88 -6.19 -4.41 -20.56
C GLU A 88 -6.08 -5.15 -19.23
N VAL A 89 -7.03 -4.98 -18.31
CA VAL A 89 -6.93 -5.57 -16.97
C VAL A 89 -7.09 -7.09 -17.00
N ASP A 90 -6.06 -7.79 -16.52
CA ASP A 90 -6.18 -9.19 -16.11
C ASP A 90 -6.78 -9.25 -14.70
N ALA A 91 -8.08 -9.58 -14.61
CA ALA A 91 -8.78 -9.67 -13.34
C ALA A 91 -8.12 -10.67 -12.36
N ALA A 92 -7.69 -11.84 -12.84
CA ALA A 92 -7.10 -12.87 -11.99
C ALA A 92 -5.79 -12.40 -11.35
N ARG A 93 -5.02 -11.59 -12.06
CA ARG A 93 -3.79 -10.96 -11.52
C ARG A 93 -4.10 -9.71 -10.69
N PHE A 94 -5.11 -8.93 -11.07
CA PHE A 94 -5.44 -7.67 -10.42
C PHE A 94 -6.06 -7.84 -9.03
N TYR A 95 -7.08 -8.68 -8.89
CA TYR A 95 -7.84 -8.80 -7.63
C TYR A 95 -6.98 -9.16 -6.41
N PRO A 96 -6.03 -10.12 -6.49
CA PRO A 96 -5.07 -10.37 -5.39
C PRO A 96 -4.24 -9.15 -4.96
N ARG A 97 -4.07 -8.16 -5.83
CA ARG A 97 -3.25 -6.96 -5.61
C ARG A 97 -4.07 -5.73 -5.24
N LYS A 98 -5.33 -5.67 -5.64
CA LYS A 98 -6.25 -4.55 -5.36
C LYS A 98 -6.23 -4.12 -3.87
N PRO A 99 -6.34 -5.02 -2.86
CA PRO A 99 -6.23 -4.61 -1.47
C PRO A 99 -4.89 -3.96 -1.12
N LEU A 100 -3.79 -4.45 -1.68
CA LEU A 100 -2.44 -3.96 -1.41
C LEU A 100 -2.17 -2.61 -2.10
N LEU A 101 -2.70 -2.44 -3.31
CA LEU A 101 -2.70 -1.15 -4.02
C LEU A 101 -3.48 -0.10 -3.22
N PHE A 102 -4.66 -0.46 -2.72
CA PHE A 102 -5.41 0.43 -1.84
C PHE A 102 -4.65 0.74 -0.55
N PHE A 103 -4.07 -0.27 0.10
CA PHE A 103 -3.32 -0.07 1.33
C PHE A 103 -2.12 0.86 1.12
N TRP A 104 -1.42 0.71 0.00
CA TRP A 104 -0.34 1.60 -0.41
C TRP A 104 -0.80 3.05 -0.45
N GLU A 105 -1.89 3.34 -1.18
CA GLU A 105 -2.33 4.72 -1.33
C GLU A 105 -2.92 5.30 -0.04
N ALA A 106 -3.68 4.50 0.72
CA ALA A 106 -4.24 4.91 1.99
C ALA A 106 -3.14 5.20 3.03
N PHE A 107 -2.10 4.37 3.08
CA PHE A 107 -0.92 4.62 3.90
C PHE A 107 -0.25 5.95 3.54
N ASP A 108 -0.03 6.22 2.25
CA ASP A 108 0.60 7.45 1.78
C ASP A 108 -0.21 8.71 2.10
N ARG A 109 -1.54 8.59 2.22
CA ARG A 109 -2.45 9.68 2.63
C ARG A 109 -2.63 9.81 4.15
N SER A 110 -2.12 8.86 4.93
CA SER A 110 -2.17 8.88 6.39
C SER A 110 -0.98 9.66 7.01
N PRO A 111 -1.03 10.02 8.30
CA PRO A 111 0.13 10.56 9.01
C PRO A 111 1.37 9.64 8.96
N LEU A 112 1.18 8.32 8.82
CA LEU A 112 2.29 7.38 8.68
C LEU A 112 3.07 7.57 7.37
N GLY A 113 2.38 8.00 6.31
CA GLY A 113 2.96 8.27 5.00
C GLY A 113 4.01 9.40 5.00
N LEU A 114 3.93 10.31 5.97
CA LEU A 114 4.91 11.39 6.19
C LEU A 114 6.26 10.87 6.72
N ASN A 115 6.27 9.71 7.39
CA ASN A 115 7.49 9.12 7.93
C ASN A 115 8.29 8.42 6.83
N HIS A 116 9.37 9.05 6.38
CA HIS A 116 10.21 8.54 5.29
C HIS A 116 10.89 7.20 5.62
N TRP A 117 11.36 7.03 6.87
CA TRP A 117 12.06 5.83 7.30
C TRP A 117 11.15 4.61 7.31
N LEU A 118 9.93 4.77 7.84
CA LEU A 118 8.89 3.75 7.86
C LEU A 118 8.37 3.49 6.44
N GLY A 119 7.97 4.56 5.75
CA GLY A 119 7.30 4.48 4.45
C GLY A 119 8.14 3.80 3.38
N LYS A 120 9.46 4.03 3.33
CA LYS A 120 10.36 3.32 2.41
C LYS A 120 10.26 1.80 2.59
N ARG A 121 10.30 1.32 3.84
CA ARG A 121 10.28 -0.11 4.15
C ARG A 121 8.90 -0.73 3.90
N PHE A 122 7.85 -0.01 4.29
CA PHE A 122 6.47 -0.42 4.06
C PHE A 122 6.17 -0.58 2.56
N ARG A 123 6.52 0.43 1.75
CA ARG A 123 6.36 0.39 0.29
C ARG A 123 7.18 -0.73 -0.34
N CYS A 124 8.44 -0.90 0.05
CA CYS A 124 9.25 -2.00 -0.49
C CYS A 124 8.74 -3.38 -0.08
N MET A 125 8.10 -3.51 1.09
CA MET A 125 7.39 -4.73 1.48
C MET A 125 6.20 -4.97 0.53
N LEU A 126 5.29 -4.00 0.38
CA LEU A 126 4.14 -4.13 -0.52
C LEU A 126 4.55 -4.37 -1.98
N ALA A 127 5.60 -3.71 -2.47
CA ALA A 127 6.10 -3.87 -3.83
C ALA A 127 6.45 -5.33 -4.16
N ARG A 128 6.97 -6.11 -3.19
CA ARG A 128 7.25 -7.55 -3.39
C ARG A 128 6.00 -8.40 -3.61
N HIS A 129 4.85 -7.92 -3.13
CA HIS A 129 3.56 -8.60 -3.27
C HIS A 129 2.73 -8.05 -4.44
N ILE A 130 3.08 -6.86 -4.95
CA ILE A 130 2.35 -6.17 -6.02
C ILE A 130 3.06 -6.35 -7.36
N PHE A 131 4.36 -6.08 -7.43
CA PHE A 131 5.14 -6.08 -8.67
C PHE A 131 5.31 -7.48 -9.25
N ALA A 132 5.63 -7.56 -10.55
CA ALA A 132 6.12 -8.80 -11.13
C ALA A 132 7.45 -9.22 -10.48
N SER A 133 8.33 -8.24 -10.23
CA SER A 133 9.59 -8.44 -9.52
C SER A 133 10.08 -7.13 -8.89
N ALA A 134 10.67 -7.25 -7.70
CA ALA A 134 11.26 -6.16 -6.95
C ALA A 134 12.69 -6.52 -6.54
N GLY A 135 13.68 -5.93 -7.21
CA GLY A 135 15.10 -6.16 -6.99
C GLY A 135 15.59 -5.77 -5.60
N LYS A 136 16.75 -6.32 -5.23
CA LYS A 136 17.44 -5.95 -3.98
C LYS A 136 17.84 -4.48 -4.01
N GLY A 137 17.78 -3.81 -2.86
CA GLY A 137 18.12 -2.38 -2.77
C GLY A 137 17.10 -1.43 -3.40
N LEU A 138 15.92 -1.91 -3.80
CA LEU A 138 14.82 -1.06 -4.26
C LEU A 138 14.46 0.00 -3.21
N GLU A 139 14.35 1.26 -3.64
CA GLU A 139 13.93 2.39 -2.82
C GLU A 139 12.72 3.10 -3.41
N LEU A 140 11.65 3.22 -2.61
CA LEU A 140 10.37 3.77 -3.03
C LEU A 140 9.97 4.97 -2.16
N CYS A 141 9.92 6.15 -2.78
CA CYS A 141 9.39 7.34 -2.14
C CYS A 141 7.85 7.32 -2.07
N SER A 142 7.27 8.25 -1.32
CA SER A 142 5.82 8.41 -1.20
C SER A 142 5.16 8.95 -2.46
N GLY A 143 3.86 8.72 -2.61
CA GLY A 143 3.04 9.30 -3.68
C GLY A 143 3.27 8.69 -5.05
N ILE A 144 3.93 7.52 -5.12
CA ILE A 144 4.02 6.74 -6.34
C ILE A 144 2.63 6.15 -6.62
N ARG A 145 2.14 6.35 -7.84
CA ARG A 145 0.89 5.73 -8.32
C ARG A 145 1.20 4.72 -9.42
N MET A 146 0.40 3.68 -9.51
CA MET A 146 0.52 2.61 -10.51
C MET A 146 -0.86 2.20 -11.00
N THR A 147 -0.94 1.68 -12.22
CA THR A 147 -2.22 1.27 -12.81
C THR A 147 -2.64 -0.11 -12.31
N PHE A 148 -1.82 -1.13 -12.56
CA PHE A 148 -2.09 -2.54 -12.23
C PHE A 148 -1.14 -3.11 -11.18
N GLY A 149 0.09 -2.62 -11.14
CA GLY A 149 1.18 -3.11 -10.30
C GLY A 149 1.86 -4.38 -10.82
N TYR A 150 1.10 -5.36 -11.33
CA TYR A 150 1.63 -6.68 -11.71
C TYR A 150 2.48 -6.69 -12.97
N ASN A 151 2.56 -5.60 -13.73
CA ASN A 151 3.36 -5.50 -14.94
C ASN A 151 4.69 -4.77 -14.69
N ILE A 152 4.97 -4.40 -13.44
CA ILE A 152 6.18 -3.66 -13.06
C ILE A 152 7.28 -4.64 -12.67
N THR A 153 8.44 -4.49 -13.30
CA THR A 153 9.70 -5.11 -12.87
C THR A 153 10.65 -4.00 -12.46
N ALA A 154 11.09 -3.98 -11.21
CA ALA A 154 12.12 -3.06 -10.73
C ALA A 154 13.44 -3.80 -10.55
N GLU A 155 14.50 -3.36 -11.24
CA GLU A 155 15.84 -3.92 -11.12
C GLU A 155 16.50 -3.57 -9.77
N GLU A 156 17.64 -4.21 -9.49
CA GLU A 156 18.41 -3.94 -8.28
C GLU A 156 18.83 -2.47 -8.19
N ASN A 157 18.81 -1.94 -6.97
CA ASN A 157 19.18 -0.55 -6.66
C ASN A 157 18.38 0.52 -7.45
N THR A 158 17.19 0.17 -7.93
CA THR A 158 16.27 1.15 -8.54
C THR A 158 15.73 2.10 -7.46
N LEU A 159 15.72 3.40 -7.75
CA LEU A 159 15.14 4.45 -6.91
C LEU A 159 13.98 5.10 -7.64
N ILE A 160 12.78 5.04 -7.06
CA ILE A 160 11.60 5.74 -7.58
C ILE A 160 11.30 6.93 -6.68
N ARG A 161 11.38 8.14 -7.23
CA ARG A 161 11.14 9.40 -6.52
C ARG A 161 9.66 9.66 -6.28
N ARG A 162 9.40 10.63 -5.41
CA ARG A 162 8.05 11.02 -4.98
C ARG A 162 7.21 11.44 -6.18
N GLY A 163 5.95 11.03 -6.21
CA GLY A 163 4.96 11.52 -7.18
C GLY A 163 5.04 10.88 -8.57
N VAL A 164 5.91 9.90 -8.79
CA VAL A 164 5.99 9.19 -10.07
C VAL A 164 4.69 8.44 -10.34
N VAL A 165 4.20 8.52 -11.58
CA VAL A 165 3.07 7.72 -12.07
C VAL A 165 3.64 6.64 -13.00
N LEU A 166 3.42 5.39 -12.64
CA LEU A 166 3.85 4.21 -13.40
C LEU A 166 2.66 3.66 -14.18
N ASP A 167 2.59 3.98 -15.47
CA ASP A 167 1.61 3.41 -16.39
C ASP A 167 2.08 2.01 -16.82
N ASP A 168 1.63 0.98 -16.10
CA ASP A 168 1.97 -0.42 -16.35
C ASP A 168 0.85 -1.20 -17.06
N ARG A 169 0.06 -0.52 -17.92
CA ARG A 169 -0.90 -1.20 -18.81
C ARG A 169 -0.23 -2.23 -19.72
N GLN A 170 1.06 -2.05 -19.97
CA GLN A 170 1.96 -3.04 -20.58
C GLN A 170 3.14 -3.30 -19.63
N PRO A 171 3.85 -4.44 -19.78
CA PRO A 171 5.05 -4.71 -18.99
C PRO A 171 6.08 -3.59 -19.07
N ILE A 172 6.56 -3.11 -17.92
CA ILE A 172 7.60 -2.11 -17.80
C ILE A 172 8.76 -2.62 -16.94
N THR A 173 9.98 -2.24 -17.31
CA THR A 173 11.19 -2.50 -16.52
C THR A 173 11.81 -1.17 -16.09
N LEU A 174 12.01 -1.01 -14.78
CA LEU A 174 12.53 0.19 -14.15
C LEU A 174 13.96 -0.06 -13.69
N ARG A 175 14.85 0.90 -13.99
CA ARG A 175 16.27 0.84 -13.64
C ARG A 175 16.82 2.23 -13.34
N GLY A 176 17.78 2.30 -12.42
CA GLY A 176 18.39 3.56 -12.00
C GLY A 176 17.42 4.46 -11.23
N GLU A 177 17.52 5.77 -11.43
CA GLU A 177 16.67 6.76 -10.77
C GLU A 177 15.51 7.20 -11.66
N ILE A 178 14.27 7.01 -11.18
CA ILE A 178 13.04 7.40 -11.86
C ILE A 178 12.45 8.63 -11.15
N THR A 179 12.32 9.74 -11.89
CA THR A 179 11.73 11.00 -11.42
C THR A 179 10.45 11.31 -12.17
N ALA A 180 9.53 12.04 -11.54
CA ALA A 180 8.40 12.60 -12.27
C ALA A 180 8.92 13.59 -13.32
N LYS A 181 8.29 13.63 -14.50
CA LYS A 181 8.51 14.70 -15.47
C LYS A 181 7.75 15.95 -15.05
#